data_AF-A0A662VWM0-F1
#
_entry.id   AF-A0A662VWM0-F1
#
_cell.length_a   1.000
_cell.length_b   1.000
_cell.length_c   1.000
_cell.angle_alpha   90.00
_cell.angle_beta   90.00
_cell.angle_gamma   90.00
#
_symmetry.space_group_name_H-M   'P 1'
#
loop_
_entity.id
_entity.type
_entity.pdbx_description
1 polymer ?
#
loop_
_entity_poly.entity_id
_entity_poly.type
_entity_poly.pdbx_seq_one_letter_code
_entity_poly.pdbx_strand_id
1 'polypeptide(L)'
;MWVSIGKGKVPRPEFELEEKILEVFIANNCVFSSAAHIKLAYDVKRLGWEQVKYLASNFSPSQLGQMGYLGVRRLAQLRRDNEQKFQKVMKELEEVVTR
;
A
#
# COMPACT_ATOMS: atom_id res chain seq x y z
N MET A 1 5.52 -16.92 2.62
CA MET A 1 5.44 -18.39 2.38
C MET A 1 5.93 -18.62 0.95
N TRP A 2 7.03 -19.34 0.75
CA TRP A 2 7.77 -19.39 -0.53
C TRP A 2 7.24 -20.47 -1.47
N VAL A 3 7.44 -20.32 -2.78
CA VAL A 3 7.29 -21.43 -3.74
C VAL A 3 8.68 -21.93 -4.11
N SER A 4 8.86 -23.24 -4.06
CA SER A 4 10.08 -23.88 -4.56
C SER A 4 9.94 -24.14 -6.05
N ILE A 5 10.73 -23.45 -6.87
CA ILE A 5 10.92 -23.75 -8.30
C ILE A 5 12.44 -23.84 -8.51
N GLY A 6 12.98 -25.07 -8.50
CA GLY A 6 14.43 -25.31 -8.56
C GLY A 6 15.21 -24.88 -7.31
N LYS A 7 16.54 -24.65 -7.44
CA LYS A 7 17.46 -24.24 -6.34
C LYS A 7 17.20 -22.82 -5.80
N GLY A 8 16.19 -22.11 -6.30
CA GLY A 8 15.81 -20.77 -5.85
C GLY A 8 14.44 -20.78 -5.14
N LYS A 9 14.32 -20.01 -4.05
CA LYS A 9 13.03 -19.66 -3.48
C LYS A 9 12.53 -18.41 -4.20
N VAL A 10 11.39 -18.51 -4.88
CA VAL A 10 10.76 -17.35 -5.52
C VAL A 10 9.54 -16.98 -4.67
N PRO A 11 9.34 -15.70 -4.31
CA PRO A 11 8.09 -15.27 -3.69
C PRO A 11 6.93 -15.59 -4.65
N ARG A 12 5.76 -15.98 -4.12
CA ARG A 12 4.55 -16.08 -4.98
C ARG A 12 4.31 -14.70 -5.60
N PRO A 13 3.79 -14.62 -6.85
CA PRO A 13 3.45 -13.34 -7.48
C PRO A 13 2.54 -12.46 -6.62
N GLU A 14 1.73 -13.10 -5.78
CA GLU A 14 0.83 -12.44 -4.82
C GLU A 14 1.57 -11.58 -3.78
N PHE A 15 2.80 -11.98 -3.40
CA PHE A 15 3.64 -11.29 -2.40
C PHE A 15 4.51 -10.18 -3.01
N GLU A 16 4.72 -10.18 -4.32
CA GLU A 16 5.62 -9.19 -4.95
C GLU A 16 5.12 -7.76 -4.73
N LEU A 17 3.82 -7.52 -4.89
CA LEU A 17 3.22 -6.21 -4.62
C LEU A 17 3.28 -5.85 -3.12
N GLU A 18 3.09 -6.83 -2.24
CA GLU A 18 3.14 -6.62 -0.79
C GLU A 18 4.54 -6.21 -0.34
N GLU A 19 5.58 -6.87 -0.87
CA GLU A 19 6.99 -6.56 -0.63
C GLU A 19 7.35 -5.17 -1.16
N LYS A 20 7.01 -4.86 -2.42
CA LYS A 20 7.25 -3.53 -3.01
C LYS A 20 6.61 -2.41 -2.18
N ILE A 21 5.35 -2.59 -1.73
CA ILE A 21 4.67 -1.61 -0.88
C ILE A 21 5.37 -1.48 0.48
N LEU A 22 5.81 -2.59 1.06
CA LEU A 22 6.55 -2.58 2.32
C LEU A 22 7.87 -1.81 2.19
N GLU A 23 8.61 -2.01 1.12
CA GLU A 23 9.86 -1.30 0.83
C GLU A 23 9.63 0.21 0.79
N VAL A 24 8.58 0.69 0.10
CA VAL A 24 8.21 2.11 0.07
C VAL A 24 7.89 2.64 1.47
N PHE A 25 7.16 1.86 2.28
CA PHE A 25 6.84 2.27 3.66
C PHE A 25 8.06 2.35 4.57
N ILE A 26 9.02 1.44 4.40
CA ILE A 26 10.28 1.45 5.15
C ILE A 26 11.13 2.65 4.71
N ALA A 27 11.29 2.87 3.41
CA ALA A 27 12.09 3.96 2.85
C ALA A 27 11.60 5.36 3.30
N ASN A 28 10.30 5.49 3.59
CA ASN A 28 9.69 6.76 4.03
C ASN A 28 9.44 6.83 5.54
N ASN A 29 9.89 5.83 6.31
CA ASN A 29 9.68 5.71 7.74
C ASN A 29 8.19 5.94 8.10
N CYS A 30 7.30 5.18 7.45
CA CYS A 30 5.85 5.25 7.63
C CYS A 30 5.20 3.86 7.78
N VAL A 31 5.90 2.92 8.41
CA VAL A 31 5.34 1.59 8.70
C VAL A 31 4.27 1.71 9.79
N PHE A 32 3.00 1.80 9.39
CA PHE A 32 1.87 1.97 10.32
C PHE A 32 1.59 0.75 11.20
N SER A 33 1.86 -0.45 10.68
CA SER A 33 1.71 -1.74 11.38
C SER A 33 2.31 -2.86 10.52
N SER A 34 2.56 -4.03 11.13
CA SER A 34 3.05 -5.21 10.42
C SER A 34 2.15 -5.72 9.29
N ALA A 35 0.87 -5.31 9.24
CA ALA A 35 -0.07 -5.73 8.19
C ALA A 35 -0.48 -4.60 7.22
N ALA A 36 0.10 -3.40 7.33
CA ALA A 36 -0.33 -2.24 6.55
C ALA A 36 -0.09 -2.43 5.04
N HIS A 37 1.07 -2.97 4.67
CA HIS A 37 1.46 -3.23 3.29
C HIS A 37 0.57 -4.31 2.63
N ILE A 38 0.27 -5.39 3.36
CA ILE A 38 -0.65 -6.46 2.93
C ILE A 38 -2.05 -5.89 2.64
N LYS A 39 -2.58 -5.07 3.55
CA LYS A 39 -3.91 -4.47 3.39
C LYS A 39 -3.97 -3.50 2.22
N LEU A 40 -2.91 -2.71 2.01
CA LEU A 40 -2.85 -1.83 0.86
C LEU A 40 -2.74 -2.61 -0.45
N ALA A 41 -1.91 -3.64 -0.52
CA ALA A 41 -1.83 -4.51 -1.70
C ALA A 41 -3.19 -5.13 -2.03
N TYR A 42 -3.93 -5.58 -1.01
CA TYR A 42 -5.29 -6.09 -1.17
C TYR A 42 -6.25 -5.03 -1.73
N ASP A 43 -6.25 -3.82 -1.15
CA ASP A 43 -7.10 -2.71 -1.63
C ASP A 43 -6.75 -2.32 -3.09
N VAL A 44 -5.45 -2.30 -3.44
CA VAL A 44 -4.97 -2.02 -4.80
C VAL A 44 -5.44 -3.10 -5.78
N LYS A 45 -5.29 -4.39 -5.43
CA LYS A 45 -5.77 -5.50 -6.27
C LYS A 45 -7.29 -5.47 -6.47
N ARG A 46 -8.04 -5.06 -5.44
CA ARG A 46 -9.50 -5.02 -5.47
C ARG A 46 -10.07 -3.82 -6.23
N LEU A 47 -9.45 -2.65 -6.10
CA LEU A 47 -10.01 -1.39 -6.59
C LEU A 47 -9.29 -0.83 -7.83
N GLY A 48 -8.04 -1.25 -8.05
CA GLY A 48 -7.13 -0.57 -8.97
C GLY A 48 -6.48 0.67 -8.34
N TRP A 49 -5.30 1.02 -8.87
CA TRP A 49 -4.48 2.10 -8.32
C TRP A 49 -5.16 3.48 -8.37
N GLU A 50 -5.81 3.81 -9.49
CA GLU A 50 -6.51 5.10 -9.65
C GLU A 50 -7.58 5.32 -8.59
N GLN A 51 -8.36 4.28 -8.29
CA GLN A 51 -9.40 4.36 -7.26
C GLN A 51 -8.78 4.49 -5.86
N VAL A 52 -7.67 3.79 -5.58
CA VAL A 52 -6.92 3.94 -4.32
C VAL A 52 -6.41 5.37 -4.16
N LYS A 53 -5.81 5.96 -5.20
CA LYS A 53 -5.36 7.36 -5.19
C LYS A 53 -6.52 8.31 -4.89
N TYR A 54 -7.62 8.17 -5.62
CA TYR A 54 -8.80 9.00 -5.43
C TYR A 54 -9.33 8.91 -4.00
N LEU A 55 -9.49 7.70 -3.46
CA LEU A 55 -10.00 7.49 -2.11
C LEU A 55 -9.06 8.05 -1.03
N ALA A 56 -7.76 7.79 -1.13
CA ALA A 56 -6.77 8.27 -0.15
C ALA A 56 -6.72 9.81 -0.08
N SER A 57 -6.85 10.48 -1.23
CA SER A 57 -6.78 11.94 -1.32
C SER A 57 -8.07 12.63 -0.87
N ASN A 58 -9.23 12.03 -1.09
CA ASN A 58 -10.53 12.72 -0.94
C ASN A 58 -11.34 12.31 0.30
N PHE A 59 -11.08 11.14 0.88
CA PHE A 59 -11.88 10.62 1.99
C PHE A 59 -11.12 10.71 3.32
N SER A 60 -11.88 10.82 4.41
CA SER A 60 -11.32 10.79 5.76
C SER A 60 -10.95 9.35 6.17
N PRO A 61 -9.99 9.17 7.10
CA PRO A 61 -9.67 7.85 7.64
C PRO A 61 -10.86 7.10 8.26
N SER A 62 -11.82 7.83 8.82
CA SER A 62 -13.02 7.24 9.43
C SER A 62 -13.95 6.65 8.38
N GLN A 63 -14.25 7.41 7.32
CA GLN A 63 -15.07 6.94 6.19
C GLN A 63 -14.44 5.70 5.53
N LEU A 64 -13.14 5.73 5.25
CA LEU A 64 -12.44 4.58 4.67
C LEU A 64 -12.44 3.35 5.60
N GLY A 65 -12.40 3.58 6.91
CA GLY A 65 -12.57 2.52 7.91
C GLY A 65 -13.97 1.88 7.87
N GLN A 66 -15.03 2.70 7.73
CA GLN A 66 -16.42 2.21 7.61
C GLN A 66 -16.65 1.48 6.29
N MET A 67 -16.00 1.89 5.20
CA MET A 67 -16.06 1.24 3.89
C MET A 67 -15.22 -0.05 3.79
N GLY A 68 -14.37 -0.32 4.80
CA GLY A 68 -13.51 -1.50 4.83
C GLY A 68 -12.19 -1.38 4.05
N TYR A 69 -11.82 -0.19 3.58
CA TYR A 69 -10.57 0.06 2.84
C TYR A 69 -9.43 0.38 3.80
N LEU A 70 -8.96 -0.64 4.50
CA LEU A 70 -8.05 -0.49 5.64
C LEU A 70 -6.62 -0.11 5.26
N GLY A 71 -6.16 -0.47 4.05
CA GLY A 71 -4.88 -0.03 3.49
C GLY A 71 -4.96 1.42 3.03
N VAL A 72 -5.99 1.77 2.27
CA VAL A 72 -6.25 3.15 1.84
C VAL A 72 -6.43 4.10 3.04
N ARG A 73 -7.09 3.62 4.10
CA ARG A 73 -7.21 4.36 5.38
C ARG A 73 -5.85 4.80 5.92
N ARG A 74 -4.80 3.98 5.81
CA ARG A 74 -3.46 4.35 6.29
C ARG A 74 -2.85 5.48 5.46
N LEU A 75 -3.07 5.47 4.15
CA LEU A 75 -2.66 6.57 3.28
C LEU A 75 -3.40 7.87 3.65
N ALA A 76 -4.70 7.81 3.92
CA ALA A 76 -5.45 8.98 4.38
C ALA A 76 -5.01 9.48 5.76
N GLN A 77 -4.56 8.59 6.65
CA GLN A 77 -3.95 8.98 7.93
C GLN A 77 -2.61 9.69 7.68
N LEU A 78 -1.78 9.15 6.80
CA LEU A 78 -0.52 9.77 6.40
C LEU A 78 -0.73 11.17 5.84
N ARG A 79 -1.73 11.35 4.97
CA ARG A 79 -2.11 12.64 4.39
C ARG A 79 -2.46 13.66 5.48
N ARG A 80 -3.33 13.26 6.41
CA ARG A 80 -3.76 14.10 7.53
C ARG A 80 -2.60 14.48 8.45
N ASP A 81 -1.72 13.55 8.74
CA ASP A 81 -0.66 13.72 9.74
C ASP A 81 0.61 14.37 9.14
N ASN A 82 0.88 14.15 7.85
CA ASN A 82 2.01 14.71 7.11
C ASN A 82 1.77 14.68 5.57
N GLU A 83 1.19 15.76 5.04
CA GLU A 83 0.87 15.90 3.62
C GLU A 83 2.09 15.74 2.69
N GLN A 84 3.23 16.33 3.03
CA GLN A 84 4.44 16.23 2.19
C GLN A 84 4.93 14.78 2.07
N LYS A 85 4.95 14.04 3.19
CA LYS A 85 5.31 12.62 3.20
C LYS A 85 4.28 11.80 2.43
N PHE A 86 3.00 12.13 2.54
CA PHE A 86 1.95 11.49 1.74
C PHE A 86 2.20 11.64 0.25
N GLN A 87 2.44 12.86 -0.25
CA GLN A 87 2.72 13.09 -1.67
C GLN A 87 3.92 12.28 -2.17
N LYS A 88 5.00 12.23 -1.36
CA LYS A 88 6.18 11.41 -1.67
C LYS A 88 5.86 9.92 -1.75
N VAL A 89 5.17 9.38 -0.74
CA VAL A 89 4.76 7.96 -0.69
C VAL A 89 3.83 7.61 -1.85
N MET A 90 2.86 8.47 -2.19
CA MET A 90 1.95 8.24 -3.30
C MET A 90 2.67 8.13 -4.65
N LYS A 91 3.68 8.98 -4.88
CA LYS A 91 4.51 8.92 -6.09
C LYS A 91 5.31 7.62 -6.17
N GLU A 92 6.01 7.25 -5.09
CA GLU A 92 6.80 6.01 -5.07
C GLU A 92 5.92 4.77 -5.18
N LEU A 93 4.72 4.78 -4.58
CA LEU A 93 3.74 3.72 -4.75
C LEU A 93 3.25 3.59 -6.20
N GLU A 94 3.00 4.71 -6.88
CA GLU A 94 2.59 4.69 -8.29
C GLU A 94 3.64 4.02 -9.18
N GLU A 95 4.92 4.30 -8.96
CA GLU A 95 6.02 3.68 -9.69
C GLU A 95 6.10 2.16 -9.49
N VAL A 96 5.81 1.65 -8.28
CA VAL A 96 5.89 0.20 -8.00
C VAL A 96 4.61 -0.57 -8.29
N VAL A 97 3.45 0.10 -8.31
CA VAL A 97 2.15 -0.53 -8.59
C VAL A 97 1.90 -0.64 -10.10
N THR A 98 2.43 0.28 -10.91
CA THR A 98 2.23 0.32 -12.37
C THR A 98 3.29 -0.45 -13.18
N ARG A 99 4.35 -0.94 -12.50
CA ARG A 99 5.43 -1.75 -13.08
C ARG A 99 5.23 -3.23 -12.80
#